data_AF-A0A8C1EBX3-F1
#
_entry.id   AF-A0A8C1EBX3-F1
#
_cell.length_a   1.000
_cell.length_b   1.000
_cell.length_c   1.000
_cell.angle_alpha   90.00
_cell.angle_beta   90.00
_cell.angle_gamma   90.00
#
_symmetry.space_group_name_H-M   'P 1'
#
loop_
_entity.id
_entity.type
_entity.pdbx_description
1 polymer ?
#
loop_
_entity_poly.entity_id
_entity_poly.type
_entity_poly.pdbx_seq_one_letter_code
_entity_poly.pdbx_strand_id
1 'polypeptide(L)'
;VYHAITRHLTLKQVVSTAQFGDLIEFSYPIGYAHWGVYDGDGYVIHFGVAGEHENVYFKTKIRRQLLSEINVPKGARVSVSNNKHELEPSPVHEIRIRRDALLGKEFTYKLLTQNCEHFATFVRSGKAICNQVTILILLNSNQLQRERN
;
A
#
# COMPACT_ATOMS: atom_id res chain seq x y z
N VAL A 1 14.52 -22.06 -8.86
CA VAL A 1 14.96 -22.32 -7.47
C VAL A 1 15.47 -21.05 -6.79
N TYR A 2 16.68 -20.54 -7.09
CA TYR A 2 17.30 -19.38 -6.41
C TYR A 2 16.36 -18.19 -6.09
N HIS A 3 15.71 -17.57 -7.09
CA HIS A 3 14.83 -16.41 -6.86
C HIS A 3 13.68 -16.65 -5.87
N ALA A 4 13.16 -17.89 -5.78
CA ALA A 4 12.09 -18.23 -4.83
C ALA A 4 12.63 -18.29 -3.40
N ILE A 5 13.84 -18.83 -3.22
CA ILE A 5 14.55 -18.86 -1.93
C ILE A 5 14.89 -17.44 -1.48
N THR A 6 15.46 -16.61 -2.36
CA THR A 6 15.77 -15.21 -2.06
C THR A 6 14.51 -14.44 -1.66
N ARG A 7 13.42 -14.56 -2.42
CA ARG A 7 12.12 -13.96 -2.06
C ARG A 7 11.65 -14.43 -0.68
N HIS A 8 11.68 -15.72 -0.39
CA HIS A 8 11.22 -16.26 0.89
C HIS A 8 12.05 -15.76 2.08
N LEU A 9 13.37 -15.62 1.92
CA LEU A 9 14.26 -15.05 2.93
C LEU A 9 14.00 -13.55 3.15
N THR A 10 13.86 -12.76 2.08
CA THR A 10 13.52 -11.32 2.18
C THR A 10 12.15 -11.10 2.81
N LEU A 11 11.16 -11.92 2.48
CA LEU A 11 9.84 -11.88 3.12
C LEU A 11 9.94 -12.18 4.62
N LYS A 12 10.67 -13.24 5.01
CA LYS A 12 10.92 -13.55 6.42
C LYS A 12 11.60 -12.41 7.18
N GLN A 13 12.61 -11.79 6.56
CA GLN A 13 13.29 -10.62 7.13
C GLN A 13 12.31 -9.48 7.39
N VAL A 14 11.52 -9.08 6.39
CA VAL A 14 10.50 -8.02 6.54
C VAL A 14 9.49 -8.39 7.64
N VAL A 15 8.96 -9.61 7.66
CA VAL A 15 8.01 -10.04 8.71
C VAL A 15 8.62 -10.03 10.12
N SER A 16 9.93 -10.30 10.25
CA SER A 16 10.63 -10.29 11.54
C SER A 16 11.06 -8.90 12.04
N THR A 17 11.05 -7.87 11.18
CA THR A 17 11.56 -6.53 11.53
C THR A 17 10.54 -5.40 11.38
N ALA A 18 9.51 -5.57 10.55
CA ALA A 18 8.48 -4.56 10.33
C ALA A 18 7.57 -4.41 11.55
N GLN A 19 7.22 -3.15 11.86
CA GLN A 19 6.30 -2.78 12.92
C GLN A 19 4.96 -2.32 12.34
N PHE A 20 3.89 -2.41 13.13
CA PHE A 20 2.57 -1.94 12.70
C PHE A 20 2.63 -0.47 12.25
N GLY A 21 2.14 -0.17 11.04
CA GLY A 21 2.22 1.16 10.44
C GLY A 21 3.42 1.39 9.52
N ASP A 22 4.33 0.43 9.36
CA ASP A 22 5.46 0.54 8.45
C ASP A 22 5.06 0.49 6.97
N LEU A 23 5.69 1.35 6.16
CA LEU A 23 5.50 1.37 4.71
C LEU A 23 6.24 0.18 4.10
N ILE A 24 5.49 -0.72 3.47
CA ILE A 24 6.05 -1.84 2.72
C ILE A 24 6.09 -1.45 1.24
N GLU A 25 7.30 -1.38 0.70
CA GLU A 25 7.56 -1.13 -0.71
C GLU A 25 7.78 -2.45 -1.45
N PHE A 26 7.11 -2.61 -2.58
CA PHE A 26 7.35 -3.67 -3.56
C PHE A 26 8.00 -3.03 -4.79
N SER A 27 9.31 -2.82 -4.78
CA SER A 27 10.04 -2.18 -5.88
C SER A 27 10.15 -3.12 -7.09
N TYR A 28 9.63 -2.71 -8.24
CA TYR A 28 9.67 -3.48 -9.49
C TYR A 28 10.89 -3.11 -10.33
N PRO A 29 11.46 -4.03 -11.13
CA PRO A 29 12.66 -3.77 -11.94
C PRO A 29 12.56 -2.61 -12.94
N ILE A 30 11.33 -2.24 -13.33
CA ILE A 30 11.01 -1.21 -14.33
C ILE A 30 10.82 0.20 -13.73
N GLY A 31 11.31 0.47 -12.51
CA GLY A 31 11.30 1.81 -11.90
C GLY A 31 9.99 2.21 -11.20
N TYR A 32 9.00 1.33 -11.17
CA TYR A 32 7.74 1.52 -10.43
C TYR A 32 7.76 0.76 -9.10
N ALA A 33 6.96 1.19 -8.13
CA ALA A 33 6.72 0.46 -6.89
C ALA A 33 5.22 0.32 -6.61
N HIS A 34 4.85 -0.80 -6.00
CA HIS A 34 3.58 -0.95 -5.29
C HIS A 34 3.80 -0.77 -3.80
N TRP A 35 2.76 -0.34 -3.08
CA TRP A 35 2.85 0.07 -1.68
C TRP A 35 1.72 -0.50 -0.83
N GLY A 36 2.04 -0.75 0.44
CA GLY A 36 1.07 -1.07 1.48
C GLY A 36 1.60 -0.67 2.85
N VAL A 37 0.78 -0.90 3.88
CA VAL A 37 1.14 -0.66 5.28
C VAL A 37 1.15 -2.00 6.03
N TYR A 38 2.19 -2.26 6.81
CA TYR A 38 2.29 -3.47 7.61
C TYR A 38 1.26 -3.46 8.76
N ASP A 39 0.50 -4.54 8.85
CA ASP A 39 -0.68 -4.67 9.71
C ASP A 39 -0.46 -5.67 10.86
N GLY A 40 0.79 -6.11 11.06
CA GLY A 40 1.18 -7.15 12.02
C GLY A 40 1.07 -8.57 11.44
N ASP A 41 1.74 -9.52 12.11
CA ASP A 41 1.64 -10.98 11.86
C ASP A 41 1.84 -11.41 10.39
N GLY A 42 2.72 -10.72 9.66
CA GLY A 42 2.97 -10.98 8.25
C GLY A 42 1.91 -10.45 7.27
N TYR A 43 0.91 -9.70 7.75
CA TYR A 43 -0.12 -9.09 6.92
C TYR A 43 0.24 -7.65 6.50
N VAL A 44 -0.24 -7.28 5.32
CA VAL A 44 -0.18 -5.93 4.78
C VAL A 44 -1.57 -5.49 4.33
N ILE A 45 -1.93 -4.25 4.63
CA ILE A 45 -3.07 -3.58 4.00
C ILE A 45 -2.60 -2.84 2.74
N HIS A 46 -3.23 -3.10 1.59
CA HIS A 46 -2.84 -2.53 0.30
C HIS A 46 -4.00 -2.53 -0.70
N PHE A 47 -3.85 -1.81 -1.81
CA PHE A 47 -4.72 -1.98 -2.97
C PHE A 47 -4.43 -3.30 -3.70
N GLY A 48 -5.40 -4.19 -3.76
CA GLY A 48 -5.35 -5.35 -4.66
C GLY A 48 -6.43 -5.30 -5.75
N VAL A 49 -6.18 -5.96 -6.87
CA VAL A 49 -7.12 -6.10 -8.00
C VAL A 49 -8.31 -6.97 -7.59
N ALA A 50 -9.53 -6.46 -7.76
CA ALA A 50 -10.77 -7.14 -7.39
C ALA A 50 -11.35 -7.91 -8.59
N GLY A 51 -10.84 -9.13 -8.81
CA GLY A 51 -11.34 -10.09 -9.79
C GLY A 51 -10.65 -10.05 -11.15
N GLU A 52 -10.66 -11.20 -11.84
CA GLU A 52 -10.17 -11.40 -13.20
C GLU A 52 -11.34 -11.47 -14.20
N HIS A 53 -11.85 -10.33 -14.70
CA HIS A 53 -12.77 -10.36 -15.86
C HIS A 53 -12.66 -9.11 -16.75
N GLU A 54 -11.96 -9.30 -17.89
CA GLU A 54 -12.28 -8.85 -19.25
C GLU A 54 -12.76 -7.41 -19.56
N ASN A 55 -12.69 -6.46 -18.62
CA ASN A 55 -13.00 -5.06 -18.91
C ASN A 55 -11.87 -4.12 -18.53
N VAL A 56 -11.76 -3.02 -19.28
CA VAL A 56 -10.67 -2.02 -19.24
C VAL A 56 -10.67 -1.18 -17.92
N TYR A 57 -11.37 -1.64 -16.90
CA TYR A 57 -11.55 -1.02 -15.60
C TYR A 57 -11.20 -2.02 -14.49
N PHE A 58 -9.98 -1.91 -13.95
CA PHE A 58 -9.64 -2.63 -12.72
C PHE A 58 -10.42 -2.02 -11.56
N LYS A 59 -11.44 -2.74 -11.05
CA LYS A 59 -11.92 -2.48 -9.70
C LYS A 59 -10.78 -2.79 -8.74
N THR A 60 -10.42 -1.83 -7.91
CA THR A 60 -9.38 -1.98 -6.90
C THR A 60 -10.03 -2.00 -5.53
N LYS A 61 -9.54 -2.87 -4.64
CA LYS A 61 -10.08 -3.02 -3.28
C LYS A 61 -8.95 -2.99 -2.28
N ILE A 62 -9.07 -2.10 -1.30
CA ILE A 62 -8.16 -2.06 -0.15
C ILE A 62 -8.40 -3.33 0.66
N ARG A 63 -7.39 -4.18 0.78
CA ARG A 63 -7.48 -5.50 1.41
C ARG A 63 -6.32 -5.73 2.38
N ARG A 64 -6.58 -6.52 3.40
CA ARG A 64 -5.57 -7.14 4.27
C ARG A 64 -5.19 -8.49 3.66
N GLN A 65 -3.91 -8.73 3.39
CA GLN A 65 -3.42 -9.96 2.76
C GLN A 65 -2.06 -10.35 3.34
N LEU A 66 -1.73 -11.64 3.39
CA LEU A 66 -0.39 -12.09 3.80
C LEU A 66 0.67 -11.63 2.78
N LEU A 67 1.80 -11.12 3.26
CA LEU A 67 2.91 -10.64 2.44
C LEU A 67 3.43 -11.70 1.44
N SER A 68 3.33 -12.99 1.82
CA SER A 68 3.68 -14.14 0.97
C SER A 68 2.73 -14.36 -0.20
N GLU A 69 1.45 -14.00 -0.05
CA GLU A 69 0.38 -14.23 -1.03
C GLU A 69 0.21 -13.06 -2.01
N ILE A 70 0.83 -11.90 -1.74
CA ILE A 70 0.78 -10.75 -2.64
C ILE A 70 1.56 -11.07 -3.91
N ASN A 71 0.82 -11.26 -5.01
CA ASN A 71 1.36 -11.51 -6.33
C ASN A 71 2.06 -10.24 -6.85
N VAL A 72 3.34 -10.37 -7.21
CA VAL A 72 4.16 -9.28 -7.75
C VAL A 72 5.06 -9.80 -8.88
N PRO A 73 5.49 -8.95 -9.82
CA PRO A 73 6.33 -9.36 -10.94
C PRO A 73 7.62 -10.07 -10.50
N LYS A 74 8.10 -10.99 -11.35
CA LYS A 74 9.39 -11.66 -11.15
C LYS A 74 10.52 -10.62 -11.07
N GLY A 75 11.35 -10.72 -10.03
CA GLY A 75 12.42 -9.75 -9.76
C GLY A 75 12.02 -8.56 -8.90
N ALA A 76 10.75 -8.44 -8.49
CA ALA A 76 10.33 -7.48 -7.47
C ALA A 76 11.07 -7.71 -6.14
N ARG A 77 11.51 -6.63 -5.50
CA ARG A 77 12.09 -6.62 -4.15
C ARG A 77 11.06 -6.12 -3.15
N VAL A 78 11.15 -6.56 -1.90
CA VAL A 78 10.25 -6.14 -0.82
C VAL A 78 11.08 -5.55 0.32
N SER A 79 10.75 -4.35 0.79
CA SER A 79 11.45 -3.67 1.88
C SER A 79 10.53 -2.83 2.76
N VAL A 80 10.97 -2.53 3.98
CA VAL A 80 10.41 -1.43 4.78
C VAL A 80 11.05 -0.13 4.28
N SER A 81 10.24 0.84 3.85
CA SER A 81 10.69 2.07 3.17
C SER A 81 10.13 3.35 3.79
N ASN A 82 10.11 3.42 5.13
CA ASN A 82 9.52 4.54 5.89
C ASN A 82 10.06 5.94 5.52
N ASN A 83 11.35 6.05 5.21
CA ASN A 83 12.03 7.35 5.08
C ASN A 83 11.92 7.98 3.69
N LYS A 84 11.29 7.30 2.71
CA LYS A 84 11.31 7.69 1.29
C LYS A 84 10.48 8.94 0.96
N HIS A 85 9.65 9.38 1.90
CA HIS A 85 8.73 10.53 1.73
C HIS A 85 8.94 11.63 2.77
N GLU A 86 9.95 11.52 3.64
CA GLU A 86 10.22 12.49 4.73
C GLU A 86 8.99 12.75 5.61
N LEU A 87 8.22 11.68 5.88
CA LEU A 87 6.96 11.69 6.61
C LEU A 87 7.07 10.96 7.95
N GLU A 88 6.95 11.71 9.04
CA GLU A 88 6.75 11.15 10.37
C GLU A 88 5.47 10.30 10.45
N PRO A 89 5.48 9.16 11.16
CA PRO A 89 4.27 8.41 11.45
C PRO A 89 3.36 9.19 12.40
N SER A 90 2.05 9.08 12.21
CA SER A 90 1.10 9.50 13.25
C SER A 90 1.13 8.53 14.44
N PRO A 91 0.54 8.89 15.59
CA PRO A 91 0.28 7.95 16.68
C PRO A 91 -0.42 6.66 16.20
N VAL A 92 -0.03 5.51 16.77
CA VAL A 92 -0.53 4.17 16.40
C VAL A 92 -2.06 4.09 16.37
N HIS A 93 -2.76 4.78 17.28
CA HIS A 93 -4.22 4.78 17.34
C HIS A 93 -4.85 5.47 16.10
N GLU A 94 -4.26 6.56 15.61
CA GLU A 94 -4.72 7.24 14.39
C GLU A 94 -4.45 6.39 13.14
N ILE A 95 -3.33 5.65 13.12
CA ILE A 95 -3.02 4.71 12.02
C ILE A 95 -4.09 3.62 11.98
N ARG A 96 -4.47 3.05 13.13
CA ARG A 96 -5.58 2.08 13.23
C ARG A 96 -6.91 2.65 12.73
N ILE A 97 -7.30 3.85 13.17
CA ILE A 97 -8.55 4.50 12.73
C ILE A 97 -8.62 4.63 11.20
N ARG A 98 -7.54 5.11 10.55
CA ARG A 98 -7.49 5.22 9.07
C ARG A 98 -7.46 3.86 8.38
N ARG A 99 -6.71 2.89 8.93
CA ARG A 99 -6.64 1.49 8.45
C ARG A 99 -8.04 0.87 8.45
N ASP A 100 -8.78 1.02 9.55
CA ASP A 100 -10.13 0.47 9.74
C ASP A 100 -11.15 1.15 8.81
N ALA A 101 -11.13 2.48 8.69
CA ALA A 101 -12.04 3.23 7.84
C ALA A 101 -11.88 2.94 6.34
N LEU A 102 -10.67 2.57 5.90
CA LEU A 102 -10.33 2.31 4.50
C LEU A 102 -10.36 0.83 4.10
N LEU A 103 -10.26 -0.10 5.05
CA LEU A 103 -10.28 -1.53 4.76
C LEU A 103 -11.60 -1.95 4.07
N GLY A 104 -11.49 -2.70 2.99
CA GLY A 104 -12.63 -3.20 2.22
C GLY A 104 -13.27 -2.18 1.28
N LYS A 105 -12.86 -0.90 1.28
CA LYS A 105 -13.36 0.10 0.33
C LYS A 105 -12.90 -0.25 -1.10
N GLU A 106 -13.79 -0.01 -2.08
CA GLU A 106 -13.58 -0.29 -3.50
C GLU A 106 -13.51 1.01 -4.31
N PHE A 107 -12.59 1.06 -5.28
CA PHE A 107 -12.31 2.23 -6.11
C PHE A 107 -12.20 1.80 -7.59
N THR A 108 -12.90 2.51 -8.46
CA THR A 108 -13.11 2.15 -9.87
C THR A 108 -12.01 2.63 -10.84
N TYR A 109 -10.86 3.07 -10.33
CA TYR A 109 -9.88 3.84 -11.09
C TYR A 109 -8.66 3.04 -11.57
N LYS A 110 -8.24 3.37 -12.80
CA LYS A 110 -6.91 3.05 -13.35
C LYS A 110 -5.82 3.76 -12.52
N LEU A 111 -4.57 3.29 -12.58
CA LEU A 111 -3.39 3.76 -11.83
C LEU A 111 -3.25 3.22 -10.39
N LEU A 112 -3.14 1.89 -10.27
CA LEU A 112 -2.80 1.16 -9.04
C LEU A 112 -1.60 1.75 -8.27
N THR A 113 -0.55 2.19 -8.99
CA THR A 113 0.73 2.62 -8.42
C THR A 113 0.66 3.95 -7.66
N GLN A 114 0.04 4.99 -8.24
CA GLN A 114 -0.10 6.28 -7.54
C GLN A 114 -1.08 6.17 -6.36
N ASN A 115 -2.18 5.44 -6.53
CA ASN A 115 -3.17 5.28 -5.47
C ASN A 115 -2.59 4.54 -4.25
N CYS A 116 -1.76 3.51 -4.45
CA CYS A 116 -1.17 2.77 -3.35
C CYS A 116 -0.14 3.58 -2.54
N GLU A 117 0.66 4.43 -3.18
CA GLU A 117 1.62 5.30 -2.49
C GLU A 117 0.91 6.38 -1.66
N HIS A 118 -0.09 7.05 -2.25
CA HIS A 118 -0.95 8.01 -1.55
C HIS A 118 -1.71 7.36 -0.38
N PHE A 119 -2.23 6.14 -0.55
CA PHE A 119 -2.90 5.40 0.52
C PHE A 119 -1.95 5.01 1.65
N ALA A 120 -0.77 4.47 1.33
CA ALA A 120 0.14 4.00 2.36
C ALA A 120 0.71 5.17 3.18
N THR A 121 1.07 6.27 2.52
CA THR A 121 1.45 7.53 3.19
C THR A 121 0.29 8.11 3.99
N PHE A 122 -0.93 8.19 3.42
CA PHE A 122 -2.11 8.67 4.15
C PHE A 122 -2.45 7.82 5.39
N VAL A 123 -2.33 6.49 5.34
CA VAL A 123 -2.58 5.60 6.48
C VAL A 123 -1.48 5.70 7.53
N ARG A 124 -0.21 5.95 7.15
CA ARG A 124 0.89 6.12 8.12
C ARG A 124 0.93 7.52 8.76
N SER A 125 0.93 8.59 7.97
CA SER A 125 1.24 9.96 8.44
C SER A 125 0.04 10.93 8.44
N GLY A 126 -1.02 10.60 7.72
CA GLY A 126 -2.21 11.44 7.54
C GLY A 126 -2.08 12.39 6.34
N LYS A 127 -0.90 12.40 5.70
CA LYS A 127 -0.59 13.17 4.51
C LYS A 127 -0.43 12.21 3.34
N ALA A 128 -1.26 12.35 2.32
CA ALA A 128 -1.11 11.62 1.07
C ALA A 128 0.02 12.26 0.25
N ILE A 129 1.10 11.54 -0.01
CA ILE A 129 2.23 11.96 -0.86
C ILE A 129 2.50 10.87 -1.90
N CYS A 130 2.94 11.28 -3.09
CA CYS A 130 3.41 10.40 -4.15
C CYS A 130 4.58 11.05 -4.89
N ASN A 131 5.72 10.38 -4.91
CA ASN A 131 6.93 10.79 -5.63
C ASN A 131 6.91 10.35 -7.10
N GLN A 132 5.88 9.58 -7.51
CA GLN A 132 5.61 9.22 -8.92
C GLN A 132 4.68 10.28 -9.55
N VAL A 133 5.24 11.07 -10.46
CA VAL A 133 4.64 12.26 -11.13
C VAL A 133 3.83 11.80 -12.37
N THR A 134 2.68 12.35 -12.80
CA THR A 134 1.98 13.64 -12.57
C THR A 134 0.43 13.49 -12.66
N ILE A 135 -0.33 14.58 -12.39
CA ILE A 135 -1.76 14.89 -12.73
C ILE A 135 -2.79 13.82 -12.29
N LEU A 136 -3.59 13.99 -11.24
CA LEU A 136 -4.61 15.05 -11.12
C LEU A 136 -5.05 15.22 -9.65
N ILE A 137 -4.65 16.32 -8.98
CA ILE A 137 -5.20 16.69 -7.67
C ILE A 137 -6.58 17.32 -7.88
N LEU A 138 -7.60 16.48 -8.07
CA LEU A 138 -9.03 16.84 -8.02
C LEU A 138 -9.84 15.85 -7.17
N LEU A 139 -9.23 15.35 -6.09
CA LEU A 139 -9.96 14.96 -4.88
C LEU A 139 -9.95 16.20 -3.97
N ASN A 140 -10.81 17.18 -4.22
CA ASN A 140 -12.20 17.16 -3.72
C ASN A 140 -12.23 16.90 -2.21
N SER A 141 -11.77 17.91 -1.46
CA SER A 141 -11.66 17.99 0.01
C SER A 141 -12.98 17.74 0.78
N ASN A 142 -14.07 17.47 0.07
CA ASN A 142 -15.44 17.43 0.57
C ASN A 142 -15.91 16.09 1.13
N GLN A 143 -15.22 14.97 0.90
CA GLN A 143 -15.71 13.66 1.38
C GLN A 143 -15.13 13.20 2.72
N LEU A 144 -13.93 13.65 3.12
CA LEU A 144 -13.35 13.30 4.43
C LEU A 144 -13.72 14.28 5.56
N GLN A 145 -14.40 15.39 5.26
CA GLN A 145 -14.89 16.35 6.26
C GLN A 145 -16.38 16.23 6.58
N ARG A 146 -17.16 15.42 5.85
CA ARG A 146 -18.62 15.33 6.00
C ARG A 146 -19.13 14.36 7.08
N GLU A 147 -18.24 13.61 7.73
CA GLU A 147 -18.58 12.67 8.82
C GLU A 147 -18.27 13.24 10.22
N ARG A 148 -18.16 14.58 10.36
CA ARG A 148 -17.92 15.29 11.64
C ARG A 148 -19.01 16.32 12.03
N ASN A 149 -20.21 16.21 11.45
CA ASN A 149 -21.42 16.93 11.86
C ASN A 149 -22.53 15.93 12.19
#